data_AF-A0A059AJN5-F1
#
_entry.id   AF-A0A059AJN5-F1
#
_cell.length_a   1.000
_cell.length_b   1.000
_cell.length_c   1.000
_cell.angle_alpha   90.00
_cell.angle_beta   90.00
_cell.angle_gamma   90.00
#
_symmetry.space_group_name_H-M   'P 1'
#
loop_
_entity.id
_entity.type
_entity.pdbx_description
1 polymer ?
#
loop_
_entity_poly.entity_id
_entity_poly.type
_entity_poly.pdbx_seq_one_letter_code
_entity_poly.pdbx_strand_id
1 'polypeptide(L)'
;MRNKTPSFDLYIDVNYWATVSSSAYFLEEILYLSKADDIKVCLVNTGNGVPFISALELRTLEDDFYGVGSGLFRLLRRNDIGRSLNSSIRHPDDVYDRIWAPRNYDDLLTLNTTSAIDLFDNNDAYKFKIPGEVLQTAQTAKNASFSMDIWWDTSSSATKWVVYFHFVEIGRLTNGLQRELRISTNDSQFVKT
;
A
#
# COMPACT_ATOMS: atom_id res chain seq x y z
N MET A 1 3.24 -38.17 -6.65
CA MET A 1 4.15 -37.00 -6.52
C MET A 1 3.70 -36.21 -5.30
N ARG A 2 4.59 -35.91 -4.34
CA ARG A 2 4.23 -35.02 -3.21
C ARG A 2 4.30 -33.59 -3.73
N ASN A 3 3.18 -32.87 -3.68
CA ASN A 3 3.11 -31.47 -4.05
C ASN A 3 3.80 -30.66 -2.94
N LYS A 4 5.12 -30.48 -3.04
CA LYS A 4 5.92 -29.75 -2.05
C LYS A 4 5.76 -28.26 -2.33
N THR A 5 5.39 -27.48 -1.32
CA THR A 5 5.35 -26.03 -1.42
C THR A 5 6.73 -25.53 -1.88
N PRO A 6 6.81 -24.84 -3.03
CA PRO A 6 8.07 -24.31 -3.49
C PRO A 6 8.53 -23.21 -2.52
N SER A 7 9.83 -23.15 -2.27
CA SER A 7 10.46 -22.04 -1.59
C SER A 7 11.68 -21.58 -2.35
N PHE A 8 11.80 -20.27 -2.50
CA PHE A 8 12.86 -19.62 -3.23
C PHE A 8 12.95 -18.15 -2.83
N ASP A 9 14.13 -17.57 -2.97
CA ASP A 9 14.34 -16.15 -2.76
C ASP A 9 14.21 -15.39 -4.07
N LEU A 10 13.59 -14.20 -4.00
CA LEU A 10 13.53 -13.22 -5.06
C LEU A 10 14.60 -12.17 -4.81
N TYR A 11 15.32 -11.83 -5.89
CA TYR A 11 16.23 -10.71 -5.94
C TYR A 11 15.88 -9.84 -7.14
N ILE A 12 16.03 -8.52 -6.96
CA ILE A 12 16.06 -7.55 -8.03
C ILE A 12 17.46 -6.92 -8.07
N ASP A 13 18.16 -7.19 -9.16
CA ASP A 13 19.60 -7.04 -9.29
C ASP A 13 20.35 -7.70 -8.13
N VAL A 14 21.06 -6.92 -7.31
CA VAL A 14 21.80 -7.42 -6.14
C VAL A 14 20.99 -7.29 -4.84
N ASN A 15 19.75 -6.80 -4.91
CA ASN A 15 18.94 -6.50 -3.73
C ASN A 15 17.99 -7.64 -3.44
N TYR A 16 18.02 -8.12 -2.20
CA TYR A 16 17.03 -9.08 -1.72
C TYR A 16 15.65 -8.44 -1.71
N TRP A 17 14.67 -9.14 -2.28
CA TRP A 17 13.28 -8.70 -2.35
C TRP A 17 12.44 -9.46 -1.31
N ALA A 18 12.31 -10.77 -1.43
CA ALA A 18 11.48 -11.59 -0.54
C ALA A 18 11.81 -13.08 -0.66
N THR A 19 11.56 -13.85 0.40
CA THR A 19 11.47 -15.31 0.33
C THR A 19 10.02 -15.69 0.06
N VAL A 20 9.77 -16.35 -1.07
CA VAL A 20 8.48 -16.94 -1.38
C VAL A 20 8.45 -18.34 -0.77
N SER A 21 7.38 -18.64 -0.04
CA SER A 21 7.10 -19.98 0.50
C SER A 21 5.59 -20.20 0.61
N SER A 22 4.90 -20.18 -0.52
CA SER A 22 3.46 -20.36 -0.61
C SER A 22 3.09 -21.36 -1.70
N SER A 23 2.07 -22.18 -1.42
CA SER A 23 1.44 -23.07 -2.41
C SER A 23 0.18 -22.47 -3.03
N ALA A 24 -0.20 -21.28 -2.57
CA ALA A 24 -1.36 -20.51 -3.04
C ALA A 24 -0.91 -19.21 -3.73
N TYR A 25 -1.88 -18.48 -4.27
CA TYR A 25 -1.64 -17.14 -4.82
C TYR A 25 -0.88 -16.27 -3.80
N PHE A 26 0.18 -15.64 -4.28
CA PHE A 26 1.02 -14.76 -3.50
C PHE A 26 1.47 -13.62 -4.40
N LEU A 27 1.37 -12.40 -3.89
CA LEU A 27 1.78 -11.18 -4.59
C LEU A 27 2.86 -10.51 -3.76
N GLU A 28 3.94 -10.15 -4.43
CA GLU A 28 4.96 -9.27 -3.88
C GLU A 28 5.04 -8.02 -4.75
N GLU A 29 5.17 -6.87 -4.10
CA GLU A 29 5.29 -5.58 -4.77
C GLU A 29 6.46 -4.82 -4.16
N ILE A 30 7.27 -4.21 -5.01
CA ILE A 30 8.37 -3.34 -4.62
C ILE A 30 8.33 -2.04 -5.42
N LEU A 31 8.75 -0.96 -4.77
CA LEU A 31 9.22 0.25 -5.42
C LEU A 31 10.74 0.15 -5.52
N TYR A 32 11.25 0.22 -6.74
CA TYR A 32 12.67 0.02 -7.04
C TYR A 32 13.17 1.12 -7.98
N LEU A 33 14.21 1.83 -7.56
CA LEU A 33 14.91 2.79 -8.40
C LEU A 33 16.15 2.12 -9.02
N SER A 34 16.05 1.78 -10.31
CA SER A 34 17.21 1.24 -11.06
C SER A 34 18.24 2.32 -11.35
N LYS A 35 19.52 1.95 -11.29
CA LYS A 35 20.65 2.78 -11.73
C LYS A 35 21.17 2.38 -13.12
N ALA A 36 20.57 1.38 -13.73
CA ALA A 36 20.94 0.82 -15.02
C ALA A 36 19.71 0.78 -15.94
N ASP A 37 19.97 0.68 -17.25
CA ASP A 37 18.92 0.58 -18.27
C ASP A 37 18.25 -0.80 -18.29
N ASP A 38 18.85 -1.79 -17.63
CA ASP A 38 18.30 -3.13 -17.43
C ASP A 38 18.09 -3.45 -15.94
N ILE A 39 17.13 -4.34 -15.68
CA ILE A 39 16.83 -4.88 -14.36
C ILE A 39 16.87 -6.40 -14.46
N LYS A 40 17.52 -7.06 -13.51
CA LYS A 40 17.59 -8.53 -13.44
C LYS A 40 16.73 -9.03 -12.29
N VAL A 41 15.79 -9.92 -12.60
CA VAL A 41 15.01 -10.62 -11.58
C VAL A 41 15.54 -12.05 -11.44
N CYS A 42 16.01 -12.40 -10.25
CA CYS A 42 16.60 -13.70 -9.96
C CYS A 42 15.71 -14.49 -8.99
N LEU A 43 15.43 -15.75 -9.35
CA LEU A 43 14.73 -16.72 -8.50
C LEU A 43 15.76 -17.73 -7.99
N VAL A 44 16.13 -17.63 -6.71
CA VAL A 44 17.17 -18.46 -6.09
C VAL A 44 16.51 -19.62 -5.36
N ASN A 45 16.76 -20.85 -5.82
CA ASN A 45 16.19 -22.04 -5.20
C ASN A 45 16.78 -22.29 -3.81
N THR A 46 15.93 -22.40 -2.77
CA THR A 46 16.34 -22.68 -1.39
C THR A 46 16.31 -24.18 -1.03
N GLY A 47 16.16 -25.06 -2.03
CA GLY A 47 16.16 -26.53 -1.87
C GLY A 47 14.77 -27.14 -1.75
N ASN A 48 13.70 -26.36 -1.93
CA ASN A 48 12.32 -26.80 -1.82
C ASN A 48 11.57 -26.52 -3.12
N GLY A 49 11.49 -27.51 -4.03
CA GLY A 49 10.73 -27.37 -5.28
C GLY A 49 11.48 -26.61 -6.37
N VAL A 50 10.78 -26.28 -7.45
CA VAL A 50 11.30 -25.49 -8.58
C VAL A 50 10.75 -24.06 -8.44
N PRO A 51 11.61 -23.03 -8.39
CA PRO A 51 11.15 -21.65 -8.37
C PRO A 51 10.35 -21.31 -9.62
N PHE A 52 9.25 -20.58 -9.47
CA PHE A 52 8.49 -20.07 -10.61
C PHE A 52 7.82 -18.74 -10.28
N ILE A 53 7.55 -17.95 -11.31
CA ILE A 53 6.69 -16.77 -11.28
C ILE A 53 5.60 -16.96 -12.34
N SER A 54 4.35 -16.64 -11.98
CA SER A 54 3.23 -16.70 -12.93
C SER A 54 3.10 -15.41 -13.75
N ALA A 55 3.45 -14.27 -13.16
CA ALA A 55 3.43 -12.96 -13.80
C ALA A 55 4.54 -12.08 -13.21
N LEU A 56 5.09 -11.20 -14.04
CA LEU A 56 5.98 -10.12 -13.64
C LEU A 56 5.47 -8.85 -14.32
N GLU A 57 4.99 -7.90 -13.52
CA GLU A 57 4.39 -6.65 -13.99
C GLU A 57 5.33 -5.50 -13.66
N LEU A 58 5.71 -4.70 -14.66
CA LEU A 58 6.52 -3.49 -14.48
C LEU A 58 5.65 -2.26 -14.79
N ARG A 59 5.66 -1.30 -13.88
CA ARG A 59 4.95 -0.02 -14.00
C ARG A 59 5.94 1.10 -13.73
N THR A 60 6.16 1.94 -14.74
CA THR A 60 7.01 3.12 -14.57
C THR A 60 6.28 4.16 -13.73
N LEU A 61 7.00 4.77 -12.80
CA LEU A 61 6.48 5.80 -11.91
C LEU A 61 7.15 7.14 -12.24
N GLU A 62 6.50 8.25 -11.91
CA GLU A 62 7.12 9.57 -11.99
C GLU A 62 8.25 9.69 -10.95
N ASP A 63 9.20 10.60 -11.18
CA ASP A 63 10.29 10.86 -10.25
C ASP A 63 9.78 11.30 -8.87
N ASP A 64 10.57 11.06 -7.82
CA ASP A 64 10.25 11.40 -6.41
C ASP A 64 8.93 10.79 -5.86
N PHE A 65 8.41 9.75 -6.51
CA PHE A 65 7.24 9.01 -6.05
C PHE A 65 7.49 8.41 -4.66
N TYR A 66 6.63 8.77 -3.70
CA TYR A 66 6.76 8.43 -2.27
C TYR A 66 8.16 8.69 -1.66
N GLY A 67 8.92 9.66 -2.19
CA GLY A 67 10.25 9.98 -1.67
C GLY A 67 11.19 8.77 -1.65
N VAL A 68 10.98 7.83 -2.57
CA VAL A 68 11.87 6.69 -2.77
C VAL A 68 13.19 7.23 -3.30
N GLY A 69 14.12 7.53 -2.38
CA GLY A 69 15.49 7.87 -2.72
C GLY A 69 16.25 6.68 -3.30
N SER A 70 17.56 6.58 -3.02
CA SER A 70 18.33 5.40 -3.44
C SER A 70 17.96 4.17 -2.61
N GLY A 71 17.05 3.32 -3.08
CA GLY A 71 16.71 2.09 -2.37
C GLY A 71 15.59 1.26 -2.98
N LEU A 72 15.21 0.23 -2.23
CA LEU A 72 14.10 -0.67 -2.50
C LEU A 72 13.12 -0.58 -1.34
N PHE A 73 11.84 -0.34 -1.63
CA PHE A 73 10.76 -0.40 -0.65
C PHE A 73 9.85 -1.55 -0.99
N ARG A 74 9.65 -2.46 -0.03
CA ARG A 74 8.66 -3.54 -0.16
C ARG A 74 7.32 -3.05 0.34
N LEU A 75 6.26 -3.33 -0.42
CA LEU A 75 4.91 -3.05 0.03
C LEU A 75 4.53 -4.03 1.14
N LEU A 76 4.21 -3.50 2.33
CA LEU A 76 3.59 -4.31 3.36
C LEU A 76 2.08 -4.46 3.11
N ARG A 77 1.39 -3.34 2.84
CA ARG A 77 -0.04 -3.29 2.54
C ARG A 77 -0.42 -1.96 1.91
N ARG A 78 -1.46 -1.99 1.07
CA ARG A 78 -2.12 -0.81 0.51
C ARG A 78 -3.63 -1.02 0.64
N ASN A 79 -4.27 -0.16 1.42
CA ASN A 79 -5.64 -0.36 1.87
C ASN A 79 -6.55 0.76 1.38
N ASP A 80 -7.73 0.40 0.89
CA ASP A 80 -8.87 1.29 0.70
C ASP A 80 -9.82 1.16 1.89
N ILE A 81 -9.97 2.24 2.65
CA ILE A 81 -10.71 2.25 3.91
C ILE A 81 -12.16 2.66 3.67
N GLY A 82 -13.10 1.88 4.18
CA GLY A 82 -14.54 2.11 4.01
C GLY A 82 -15.14 1.44 2.77
N ARG A 83 -14.30 0.87 1.88
CA ARG A 83 -14.77 0.12 0.71
C ARG A 83 -15.37 -1.24 1.07
N SER A 84 -16.24 -1.74 0.19
CA SER A 84 -16.76 -3.11 0.27
C SER A 84 -15.64 -4.15 0.15
N LEU A 85 -15.63 -5.15 1.04
CA LEU A 85 -14.56 -6.15 1.15
C LEU A 85 -14.36 -7.03 -0.09
N ASN A 86 -15.29 -7.01 -1.04
CA ASN A 86 -15.24 -7.79 -2.27
C ASN A 86 -14.80 -6.97 -3.49
N SER A 87 -14.28 -5.75 -3.30
CA SER A 87 -13.90 -4.88 -4.41
C SER A 87 -12.57 -4.21 -4.14
N SER A 88 -11.54 -4.57 -4.91
CA SER A 88 -10.29 -3.82 -4.99
C SER A 88 -10.34 -2.81 -6.13
N ILE A 89 -9.54 -1.75 -6.02
CA ILE A 89 -9.28 -0.81 -7.12
C ILE A 89 -7.92 -1.14 -7.73
N ARG A 90 -7.85 -1.09 -9.06
CA ARG A 90 -6.63 -1.31 -9.86
C ARG A 90 -6.77 -0.61 -11.22
N HIS A 91 -5.93 -0.92 -12.20
CA HIS A 91 -6.14 -0.45 -13.57
C HIS A 91 -7.55 -0.83 -14.09
N PRO A 92 -8.26 0.05 -14.82
CA PRO A 92 -7.80 1.34 -15.35
C PRO A 92 -7.92 2.54 -14.40
N ASP A 93 -8.57 2.38 -13.24
CA ASP A 93 -8.84 3.47 -12.31
C ASP A 93 -7.55 3.97 -11.61
N ASP A 94 -6.58 3.06 -11.39
CA ASP A 94 -5.23 3.41 -10.97
C ASP A 94 -4.25 3.35 -12.16
N VAL A 95 -3.69 4.51 -12.54
CA VAL A 95 -2.75 4.65 -13.66
C VAL A 95 -1.43 3.88 -13.45
N TYR A 96 -1.05 3.63 -12.20
CA TYR A 96 0.12 2.83 -11.84
C TYR A 96 -0.24 1.37 -11.53
N ASP A 97 -1.51 0.98 -11.73
CA ASP A 97 -2.00 -0.39 -11.55
C ASP A 97 -1.74 -0.96 -10.15
N ARG A 98 -1.66 -0.06 -9.15
CA ARG A 98 -1.56 -0.43 -7.74
C ARG A 98 -2.84 -1.12 -7.31
N ILE A 99 -2.72 -2.19 -6.53
CA ILE A 99 -3.88 -2.86 -5.92
C ILE A 99 -4.21 -2.16 -4.60
N TRP A 100 -5.37 -1.51 -4.54
CA TRP A 100 -5.95 -1.00 -3.30
C TRP A 100 -6.91 -2.05 -2.75
N ALA A 101 -6.48 -2.76 -1.71
CA ALA A 101 -7.28 -3.82 -1.10
C ALA A 101 -8.26 -3.24 -0.08
N PRO A 102 -9.55 -3.65 -0.08
CA PRO A 102 -10.50 -3.12 0.88
C PRO A 102 -10.13 -3.57 2.30
N ARG A 103 -10.09 -2.62 3.24
CA ARG A 103 -9.85 -2.90 4.66
C ARG A 103 -10.73 -2.03 5.53
N ASN A 104 -11.55 -2.67 6.35
CA ASN A 104 -12.37 -1.99 7.34
C ASN A 104 -11.95 -2.42 8.75
N TYR A 105 -12.03 -1.47 9.67
CA TYR A 105 -11.82 -1.68 11.09
C TYR A 105 -13.17 -1.76 11.79
N ASP A 106 -13.27 -2.68 12.74
CA ASP A 106 -14.46 -2.84 13.56
C ASP A 106 -14.71 -1.58 14.41
N ASP A 107 -15.96 -1.39 14.84
CA ASP A 107 -16.38 -0.26 15.66
C ASP A 107 -16.22 1.16 15.10
N LEU A 108 -15.87 1.29 13.82
CA LEU A 108 -15.89 2.55 13.07
C LEU A 108 -17.11 2.65 12.15
N LEU A 109 -17.46 3.88 11.78
CA LEU A 109 -18.54 4.16 10.83
C LEU A 109 -17.96 4.34 9.44
N THR A 110 -18.48 3.60 8.47
CA THR A 110 -18.15 3.80 7.06
C THR A 110 -18.86 5.04 6.52
N LEU A 111 -18.10 5.88 5.81
CA LEU A 111 -18.59 7.01 5.04
C LEU A 111 -18.31 6.74 3.57
N ASN A 112 -19.24 7.15 2.72
CA ASN A 112 -19.05 7.15 1.28
C ASN A 112 -19.66 8.41 0.65
N THR A 113 -19.22 8.71 -0.56
CA THR A 113 -19.81 9.75 -1.39
C THR A 113 -19.81 9.32 -2.85
N THR A 114 -20.81 9.78 -3.59
CA THR A 114 -20.86 9.68 -5.05
C THR A 114 -20.40 10.95 -5.74
N SER A 115 -20.05 11.98 -4.95
CA SER A 115 -19.52 13.22 -5.50
C SER A 115 -18.14 12.98 -6.09
N ALA A 116 -17.82 13.70 -7.17
CA ALA A 116 -16.46 13.72 -7.69
C ALA A 116 -15.51 14.28 -6.63
N ILE A 117 -14.36 13.64 -6.47
CA ILE A 117 -13.29 14.13 -5.61
C ILE A 117 -12.45 15.12 -6.42
N ASP A 118 -12.22 16.29 -5.84
CA ASP A 118 -11.45 17.34 -6.48
C ASP A 118 -9.95 17.07 -6.36
N LEU A 119 -9.34 16.64 -7.47
CA LEU A 119 -7.93 16.27 -7.55
C LEU A 119 -7.12 17.41 -8.18
N PHE A 120 -7.15 18.60 -7.58
CA PHE A 120 -6.35 19.73 -8.06
C PHE A 120 -4.84 19.42 -8.08
N ASP A 121 -4.15 19.96 -9.10
CA ASP A 121 -2.73 19.72 -9.38
C ASP A 121 -1.75 20.09 -8.25
N ASN A 122 -2.22 20.76 -7.20
CA ASN A 122 -1.40 21.23 -6.09
C ASN A 122 -1.49 20.36 -4.82
N ASN A 123 -2.23 19.25 -4.84
CA ASN A 123 -2.38 18.38 -3.67
C ASN A 123 -1.62 17.05 -3.81
N ASP A 124 -1.36 16.41 -2.67
CA ASP A 124 -0.62 15.14 -2.62
C ASP A 124 -1.35 14.00 -3.34
N ALA A 125 -2.69 14.03 -3.39
CA ALA A 125 -3.46 13.01 -4.10
C ALA A 125 -3.20 13.06 -5.60
N TYR A 126 -3.11 14.26 -6.19
CA TYR A 126 -2.72 14.44 -7.58
C TYR A 126 -1.27 14.02 -7.83
N LYS A 127 -0.35 14.44 -6.94
CA LYS A 127 1.07 14.07 -7.04
C LYS A 127 1.27 12.54 -7.02
N PHE A 128 0.59 11.84 -6.12
CA PHE A 128 0.69 10.37 -6.02
C PHE A 128 -0.31 9.63 -6.92
N LYS A 129 -1.01 10.35 -7.81
CA LYS A 129 -2.04 9.85 -8.73
C LYS A 129 -3.02 8.90 -8.02
N ILE A 130 -3.49 9.28 -6.84
CA ILE A 130 -4.43 8.47 -6.06
C ILE A 130 -5.75 8.41 -6.83
N PRO A 131 -6.32 7.21 -7.08
CA PRO A 131 -7.61 7.09 -7.75
C PRO A 131 -8.69 7.83 -6.96
N GLY A 132 -9.56 8.57 -7.65
CA GLY A 132 -10.64 9.31 -7.01
C GLY A 132 -11.58 8.38 -6.23
N GLU A 133 -11.77 7.17 -6.73
CA GLU A 133 -12.59 6.10 -6.14
C GLU A 133 -12.07 5.65 -4.77
N VAL A 134 -10.75 5.67 -4.54
CA VAL A 134 -10.15 5.39 -3.21
C VAL A 134 -10.51 6.48 -2.21
N LEU A 135 -10.66 7.72 -2.68
CA LEU A 135 -10.99 8.89 -1.87
C LEU A 135 -12.51 9.11 -1.72
N GLN A 136 -13.33 8.26 -2.32
CA GLN A 136 -14.79 8.31 -2.14
C GLN A 136 -15.28 7.56 -0.91
N THR A 137 -14.41 6.77 -0.28
CA THR A 137 -14.71 5.98 0.92
C THR A 137 -13.78 6.33 2.07
N ALA A 138 -14.30 6.26 3.29
CA ALA A 138 -13.53 6.45 4.51
C ALA A 138 -14.19 5.71 5.69
N GLN A 139 -13.48 5.64 6.82
CA GLN A 139 -14.07 5.31 8.11
C GLN A 139 -13.81 6.44 9.11
N THR A 140 -14.81 6.73 9.95
CA THR A 140 -14.72 7.70 11.05
C THR A 140 -15.01 7.05 12.39
N ALA A 141 -14.40 7.58 13.45
CA ALA A 141 -14.77 7.22 14.82
C ALA A 141 -16.22 7.60 15.13
N LYS A 142 -16.89 6.77 15.93
CA LYS A 142 -18.26 7.02 16.43
C LYS A 142 -18.31 8.25 17.34
N ASN A 143 -17.25 8.46 18.12
CA ASN A 143 -17.01 9.60 19.01
C ASN A 143 -15.54 9.58 19.46
N ALA A 144 -15.14 10.55 20.31
CA ALA A 144 -13.76 10.72 20.76
C ALA A 144 -13.17 9.55 21.58
N SER A 145 -14.00 8.59 22.04
CA SER A 145 -13.54 7.42 22.79
C SER A 145 -13.14 6.24 21.89
N PHE A 146 -13.34 6.32 20.57
CA PHE A 146 -12.98 5.28 19.61
C PHE A 146 -11.79 5.73 18.77
N SER A 147 -10.81 4.85 18.59
CA SER A 147 -9.65 5.05 17.71
C SER A 147 -9.63 4.03 16.58
N MET A 148 -8.94 4.38 15.49
CA MET A 148 -8.56 3.41 14.46
C MET A 148 -7.15 2.91 14.79
N ASP A 149 -7.05 1.66 15.23
CA ASP A 149 -5.78 1.07 15.61
C ASP A 149 -5.19 0.25 14.46
N ILE A 150 -4.02 0.66 14.00
CA ILE A 150 -3.31 0.06 12.89
C ILE A 150 -2.04 -0.59 13.42
N TRP A 151 -1.93 -1.91 13.26
CA TRP A 151 -0.77 -2.68 13.73
C TRP A 151 -0.28 -3.65 12.65
N TRP A 152 0.99 -4.02 12.74
CA TRP A 152 1.64 -5.03 11.92
C TRP A 152 2.83 -5.59 12.67
N ASP A 153 3.22 -6.81 12.31
CA ASP A 153 4.45 -7.40 12.84
C ASP A 153 5.66 -6.78 12.15
N THR A 154 6.67 -6.41 12.95
CA THR A 154 7.93 -5.84 12.48
C THR A 154 9.03 -6.89 12.35
N SER A 155 8.71 -8.18 12.45
CA SER A 155 9.65 -9.31 12.30
C SER A 155 10.43 -9.36 10.97
N SER A 156 10.14 -8.45 10.03
CA SER A 156 10.93 -8.22 8.83
C SER A 156 12.31 -7.63 9.12
N SER A 157 13.27 -7.88 8.22
CA SER A 157 14.58 -7.20 8.17
C SER A 157 14.52 -5.70 7.79
N ALA A 158 13.32 -5.10 7.76
CA ALA A 158 13.14 -3.70 7.39
C ALA A 158 13.72 -2.78 8.46
N THR A 159 14.58 -1.86 8.04
CA THR A 159 15.20 -0.84 8.90
C THR A 159 14.44 0.48 8.91
N LYS A 160 13.53 0.67 7.94
CA LYS A 160 12.72 1.88 7.78
C LYS A 160 11.30 1.52 7.34
N TRP A 161 10.32 2.13 8.00
CA TRP A 161 8.92 2.07 7.62
C TRP A 161 8.48 3.45 7.13
N VAL A 162 7.72 3.47 6.03
CA VAL A 162 7.12 4.69 5.49
C VAL A 162 5.62 4.43 5.38
N VAL A 163 4.83 5.33 5.96
CA VAL A 163 3.38 5.20 6.01
C VAL A 163 2.76 6.47 5.43
N TYR A 164 1.91 6.30 4.43
CA TYR A 164 1.11 7.37 3.85
C TYR A 164 -0.34 7.21 4.27
N PHE A 165 -0.91 8.30 4.77
CA PHE A 165 -2.33 8.41 5.05
C PHE A 165 -2.94 9.39 4.05
N HIS A 166 -3.96 8.95 3.34
CA HIS A 166 -4.71 9.79 2.42
C HIS A 166 -6.04 10.17 3.08
N PHE A 167 -6.28 11.48 3.24
CA PHE A 167 -7.47 12.01 3.90
C PHE A 167 -8.26 12.90 2.95
N VAL A 168 -9.57 12.85 3.09
CA VAL A 168 -10.52 13.66 2.34
C VAL A 168 -11.78 13.85 3.20
N GLU A 169 -12.25 15.08 3.34
CA GLU A 169 -13.49 15.36 4.07
C GLU A 169 -14.67 15.10 3.14
N ILE A 170 -15.34 13.98 3.34
CA ILE A 170 -16.56 13.59 2.60
C ILE A 170 -17.81 13.67 3.49
N GLY A 171 -17.66 13.96 4.78
CA GLY A 171 -18.76 14.18 5.70
C GLY A 171 -19.28 15.61 5.61
N ARG A 172 -20.60 15.78 5.70
CA ARG A 172 -21.20 17.12 5.82
C ARG A 172 -21.01 17.65 7.24
N LEU A 173 -20.15 18.63 7.40
CA LEU A 173 -20.03 19.41 8.63
C LEU A 173 -21.01 20.59 8.59
N THR A 174 -21.58 20.96 9.73
CA THR A 174 -22.32 22.22 9.84
C THR A 174 -21.35 23.40 9.71
N ASN A 175 -21.84 24.51 9.15
CA ASN A 175 -20.98 25.63 8.72
C ASN A 175 -19.98 26.07 9.79
N GLY A 176 -18.69 26.01 9.41
CA GLY A 176 -17.56 26.46 10.23
C GLY A 176 -16.95 25.40 11.15
N LEU A 177 -17.55 24.22 11.28
CA LEU A 177 -16.94 23.13 12.04
C LEU A 177 -15.80 22.49 11.25
N GLN A 178 -14.78 22.05 11.98
CA GLN A 178 -13.61 21.34 11.47
C GLN A 178 -13.45 20.03 12.21
N ARG A 179 -12.83 19.04 11.55
CA ARG A 179 -12.36 17.82 12.21
C ARG A 179 -10.91 17.97 12.61
N GLU A 180 -10.63 17.64 13.86
CA GLU A 180 -9.28 17.45 14.34
C GLU A 180 -9.04 15.96 14.51
N LEU A 181 -7.87 15.49 14.06
CA LEU A 181 -7.44 14.12 14.21
C LEU A 181 -6.06 14.09 14.86
N ARG A 182 -5.84 13.12 15.73
CA ARG A 182 -4.55 12.86 16.35
C ARG A 182 -4.04 11.51 15.87
N ILE A 183 -2.87 11.51 15.24
CA ILE A 183 -2.14 10.30 14.88
C ILE A 183 -1.05 10.12 15.92
N SER A 184 -1.02 8.96 16.57
CA SER A 184 -0.01 8.59 17.56
C SER A 184 0.57 7.23 17.22
N THR A 185 1.85 7.05 17.52
CA THR A 185 2.56 5.78 17.29
C THR A 185 3.16 5.31 18.61
N ASN A 186 3.24 3.99 18.79
CA ASN A 186 3.69 3.41 20.06
C ASN A 186 5.19 3.59 20.34
N ASP A 187 5.97 3.95 19.32
CA ASP A 187 7.43 4.01 19.36
C ASP A 187 8.01 5.42 19.41
N SER A 188 7.21 6.49 19.27
CA SER A 188 7.69 7.88 19.17
C SER A 188 8.68 8.14 18.01
N GLN A 189 8.84 7.19 17.08
CA GLN A 189 9.87 7.23 16.03
C GLN A 189 9.35 7.75 14.68
N PHE A 190 8.06 8.08 14.59
CA PHE A 190 7.52 8.68 13.38
C PHE A 190 7.97 10.13 13.27
N VAL A 191 8.87 10.37 12.33
CA VAL A 191 9.18 11.72 11.84
C VAL A 191 8.12 12.07 10.80
N LYS A 192 7.31 13.09 11.09
CA LYS A 192 6.45 13.70 10.08
C LYS A 192 7.34 14.38 9.06
N THR A 193 7.35 13.86 7.84
CA THR A 193 8.00 14.46 6.67
C THR A 193 6.97 15.11 5.77
#